data_AF-A0A4Y8LQL6-F1
#
_entry.id   AF-A0A4Y8LQL6-F1
#
_cell.length_a   1.000
_cell.length_b   1.000
_cell.length_c   1.000
_cell.angle_alpha   90.00
_cell.angle_beta   90.00
_cell.angle_gamma   90.00
#
_symmetry.space_group_name_H-M   'P 1'
#
loop_
_entity.id
_entity.type
_entity.pdbx_description
1 polymer ?
#
loop_
_entity_poly.entity_id
_entity_poly.type
_entity_poly.pdbx_seq_one_letter_code
_entity_poly.pdbx_strand_id
1 'polypeptide(L)' 'MIVQIVGYVFLLVVWSFVRIPSLLSMQKNKEAAVFGGLMGVSLIIGSLLIARVDIPSTVVPFKIIFEPIGKMLLKK' A
#
# COMPACT_ATOMS: atom_id res chain seq x y z
N MET A 1 -9.62 -2.30 -17.74
CA MET A 1 -8.95 -2.77 -16.51
C MET A 1 -7.43 -2.73 -16.66
N ILE A 2 -6.82 -3.50 -17.58
CA ILE A 2 -5.36 -3.50 -17.77
C ILE A 2 -4.79 -2.10 -18.11
N VAL A 3 -5.40 -1.36 -19.03
CA VAL A 3 -4.96 0.01 -19.38
C VAL A 3 -5.00 0.97 -18.19
N GLN A 4 -5.98 0.81 -17.28
CA GLN A 4 -6.07 1.63 -16.06
C GLN A 4 -4.99 1.28 -15.05
N ILE A 5 -4.70 -0.02 -14.87
CA ILE A 5 -3.62 -0.49 -14.00
C ILE A 5 -2.27 -0.02 -14.54
N VAL A 6 -2.02 -0.19 -15.84
CA VAL A 6 -0.79 0.26 -16.49
C VAL A 6 -0.65 1.77 -16.35
N GLY A 7 -1.69 2.56 -16.64
CA GLY A 7 -1.64 4.02 -16.48
C GLY A 7 -1.40 4.45 -15.02
N TYR A 8 -2.05 3.80 -14.06
CA TYR A 8 -1.88 4.07 -12.64
C TYR A 8 -0.47 3.76 -12.15
N VAL A 9 0.04 2.57 -12.47
CA VAL A 9 1.41 2.14 -12.13
C VAL A 9 2.43 3.07 -12.78
N PHE A 10 2.25 3.42 -14.05
CA PHE A 10 3.18 4.30 -14.77
C PHE A 10 3.23 5.69 -14.14
N LEU A 11 2.08 6.29 -13.80
CA LEU A 11 2.01 7.58 -13.09
C LEU A 11 2.73 7.53 -11.74
N LEU A 12 2.47 6.49 -10.94
CA LEU A 12 3.07 6.35 -9.62
C LEU A 12 4.58 6.11 -9.67
N VAL A 13 5.05 5.31 -10.63
CA VAL A 13 6.48 5.04 -10.83
C VAL A 13 7.19 6.31 -11.27
N VAL A 14 6.65 7.03 -12.26
CA VAL A 14 7.22 8.32 -12.71
C VAL A 14 7.26 9.32 -11.56
N TRP A 15 6.17 9.45 -10.80
CA TRP A 15 6.13 10.36 -9.65
C TRP A 15 7.13 9.98 -8.56
N SER A 16 7.25 8.69 -8.24
CA SER A 16 8.23 8.18 -7.29
C SER A 16 9.66 8.40 -7.77
N PHE A 17 9.94 8.19 -9.06
CA PHE A 17 11.25 8.43 -9.66
C PHE A 17 11.67 9.89 -9.62
N VAL A 18 10.72 10.83 -9.61
CA VAL A 18 11.04 12.26 -9.43
C VAL A 18 11.21 12.60 -7.94
N ARG A 19 10.38 12.04 -7.07
CA ARG A 19 10.33 12.41 -5.63
C ARG A 19 11.45 11.76 -4.80
N ILE A 20 11.75 10.49 -5.03
CA ILE A 20 12.74 9.72 -4.27
C ILE A 20 14.15 10.31 -4.39
N PRO A 21 14.70 10.63 -5.58
CA PRO A 21 16.01 11.23 -5.69
C PRO A 21 16.07 12.66 -5.12
N SER A 22 14.95 13.40 -5.13
CA SER A 22 14.87 14.70 -4.44
C SER A 22 15.00 14.55 -2.92
N LEU A 23 14.35 13.55 -2.32
CA LEU A 23 14.49 13.21 -0.90
C LEU A 23 15.89 12.65 -0.55
N LEU A 24 16.47 11.85 -1.44
CA LEU A 24 17.82 11.31 -1.29
C LEU A 24 18.89 12.41 -1.39
N SER A 25 18.71 13.38 -2.29
CA SER A 25 19.57 14.56 -2.43
C SER A 25 19.60 15.43 -1.17
N MET A 26 18.57 15.36 -0.32
CA MET A 26 18.53 16.04 0.97
C MET A 26 19.11 15.19 2.12
N GLN A 27 19.79 14.07 1.82
CA GLN A 27 20.31 13.07 2.78
C GLN A 27 19.25 12.48 3.72
N LYS A 28 17.97 12.61 3.37
CA LYS A 28 16.85 12.15 4.19
C LYS A 28 16.51 10.69 3.92
N ASN A 29 17.51 9.82 4.10
CA ASN A 29 17.44 8.40 3.74
C ASN A 29 16.31 7.65 4.47
N LYS A 30 16.02 8.00 5.72
CA LYS A 30 14.88 7.43 6.47
C LYS A 30 13.53 7.84 5.87
N GLU A 31 13.37 9.11 5.51
CA GLU A 31 12.12 9.61 4.92
C GLU A 31 11.92 9.02 3.51
N ALA A 32 13.00 8.88 2.73
CA ALA A 32 12.96 8.22 1.43
C ALA A 32 12.55 6.74 1.54
N ALA A 33 13.06 6.01 2.55
CA ALA A 33 12.70 4.61 2.78
C ALA A 33 11.21 4.45 3.18
N VAL A 34 10.72 5.30 4.09
CA VAL A 34 9.31 5.29 4.50
C VAL A 34 8.40 5.69 3.34
N PHE A 35 8.78 6.71 2.56
CA PHE A 35 8.04 7.16 1.38
C PHE A 35 7.98 6.07 0.31
N GLY A 36 9.11 5.42 0.01
CA GLY A 36 9.17 4.31 -0.93
C GLY A 36 8.31 3.12 -0.49
N GLY A 37 8.33 2.79 0.80
CA GLY A 37 7.47 1.75 1.36
C GLY A 37 5.97 2.06 1.23
N LEU A 38 5.57 3.29 1.59
CA LEU A 38 4.19 3.78 1.41
C LEU A 38 3.76 3.79 -0.06
N MET A 39 4.64 4.20 -0.96
CA MET A 39 4.40 4.14 -2.42
C MET A 39 4.23 2.71 -2.91
N GLY A 40 5.06 1.78 -2.45
CA GLY A 40 4.93 0.36 -2.80
C GLY A 40 3.61 -0.24 -2.32
N VAL A 41 3.24 -0.01 -1.06
CA VAL A 41 1.98 -0.51 -0.49
C VAL A 41 0.77 0.08 -1.21
N SER A 42 0.78 1.40 -1.47
CA SER A 42 -0.31 2.05 -2.21
C SER A 42 -0.41 1.58 -3.67
N LEU A 43 0.72 1.30 -4.33
CA LEU A 43 0.73 0.75 -5.68
C LEU A 43 0.10 -0.65 -5.75
N ILE A 44 0.38 -1.50 -4.76
CA ILE A 44 -0.23 -2.83 -4.64
C ILE A 44 -1.74 -2.71 -4.38
N ILE A 45 -2.13 -1.92 -3.36
CA ILE A 45 -3.54 -1.76 -2.97
C ILE A 45 -4.35 -1.13 -4.11
N GLY A 46 -3.85 -0.06 -4.72
CA GLY A 46 -4.52 0.62 -5.83
C GLY A 46 -4.66 -0.26 -7.06
N SER A 47 -3.65 -1.09 -7.36
CA SER A 47 -3.73 -2.06 -8.46
C SER A 47 -4.79 -3.13 -8.20
N LEU A 48 -4.87 -3.66 -6.96
CA LEU A 48 -5.91 -4.60 -6.56
C LEU A 48 -7.33 -3.99 -6.66
N LEU A 49 -7.47 -2.71 -6.29
CA LEU A 49 -8.74 -1.98 -6.32
C LEU A 49 -9.23 -1.74 -7.75
N ILE A 50 -8.32 -1.33 -8.65
CA ILE A 50 -8.61 -1.13 -10.08
C ILE A 50 -8.91 -2.48 -10.76
N ALA A 51 -8.24 -3.56 -10.34
CA ALA A 51 -8.51 -4.90 -10.81
C ALA A 51 -9.91 -5.42 -10.39
N ARG A 52 -10.68 -4.66 -9.60
CA ARG A 52 -11.96 -5.08 -8.99
C ARG A 52 -11.88 -6.50 -8.44
N VAL A 53 -10.70 -6.88 -7.94
CA VAL A 53 -10.61 -8.04 -7.08
C VAL A 53 -11.54 -7.72 -5.93
N ASP A 54 -12.43 -8.65 -5.58
CA ASP A 54 -13.21 -8.58 -4.34
C ASP A 54 -12.19 -8.57 -3.20
N ILE A 55 -11.63 -7.39 -2.91
CA ILE A 55 -10.82 -7.16 -1.73
C ILE A 55 -11.85 -7.30 -0.63
N PRO A 56 -11.81 -8.40 0.14
CA PRO A 56 -12.78 -8.57 1.20
C PRO A 56 -12.62 -7.33 2.07
N SER A 57 -13.74 -6.61 2.27
CA SER A 57 -13.78 -5.28 2.90
C SER A 57 -12.78 -5.16 4.04
N THR A 58 -12.25 -3.97 4.33
CA THR A 58 -11.24 -3.73 5.40
C THR A 58 -11.53 -4.48 6.71
N VAL A 59 -12.81 -4.79 6.96
CA VAL A 59 -13.33 -5.68 8.01
C VAL A 59 -12.71 -7.07 8.02
N VAL A 60 -12.44 -7.75 6.90
CA VAL A 60 -11.97 -9.15 6.86
C VAL A 60 -10.52 -9.30 7.28
N PRO A 61 -9.55 -8.51 6.76
CA PRO A 61 -8.19 -8.52 7.31
C PRO A 61 -8.16 -8.11 8.78
N PHE A 62 -8.93 -7.08 9.17
CA PHE A 62 -9.03 -6.66 10.57
C PHE A 62 -9.64 -7.76 11.45
N LYS A 63 -10.67 -8.44 10.98
CA LYS A 63 -11.31 -9.55 11.69
C LYS A 63 -10.32 -10.70 11.87
N ILE A 64 -9.55 -11.07 10.86
CA ILE A 64 -8.52 -12.12 10.99
C ILE A 64 -7.46 -11.78 12.06
N ILE A 65 -7.05 -10.51 12.17
CA ILE A 65 -6.03 -10.08 13.13
C ILE A 65 -6.61 -9.87 14.53
N PHE A 66 -7.78 -9.24 14.64
CA PHE A 66 -8.38 -8.84 15.92
C PHE A 66 -9.32 -9.88 16.52
N GLU A 67 -9.89 -10.79 15.74
CA GLU A 67 -10.71 -11.90 16.23
C GLU A 67 -9.94 -12.86 17.17
N PRO A 68 -8.69 -13.29 16.88
CA PRO A 68 -7.94 -14.12 17.83
C PRO A 68 -7.60 -13.36 19.12
N ILE A 69 -7.27 -12.06 19.03
CA ILE A 69 -7.01 -11.21 20.20
C ILE A 69 -8.29 -11.06 21.03
N GLY A 70 -9.43 -10.84 20.39
CA GLY A 70 -10.74 -10.75 21.02
C GLY A 70 -11.14 -12.05 21.73
N LYS A 71 -10.95 -13.22 21.09
CA LYS A 71 -11.20 -14.53 21.71
C LYS A 71 -10.29 -14.77 22.92
N MET A 72 -9.02 -14.39 22.80
CA MET A 72 -8.04 -14.54 23.88
C MET A 72 -8.37 -13.66 25.09
N LEU A 73 -8.89 -12.44 24.87
CA LEU A 73 -9.36 -11.53 25.93
C LEU A 73 -10.70 -11.97 26.55
N LEU A 74 -11.62 -12.53 25.74
CA LEU A 74 -12.92 -12.99 26.20
C LEU A 74 -12.90 -14.38 26.86
N LYS A 75 -11.72 -15.04 26.95
CA LYS A 75 -11.56 -16.40 27.53
C LYS A 75 -12.63 -17.37 27.02
N LYS A 76 -12.87 -17.38 25.71
CA LYS A 76 -13.83 -18.28 25.05
C LYS A 76 -13.21 -18.91 23.81
#